data_AF-A0A8F3BP44-F1
#
_entry.id   AF-A0A8F3BP44-F1
#
_cell.length_a   1.000
_cell.length_b   1.000
_cell.length_c   1.000
_cell.angle_alpha   90.00
_cell.angle_beta   90.00
_cell.angle_gamma   90.00
#
_symmetry.space_group_name_H-M   'P 1'
#
loop_
_entity.id
_entity.type
_entity.pdbx_description
1 polymer ?
#
loop_
_entity_poly.entity_id
_entity_poly.type
_entity_poly.pdbx_seq_one_letter_code
_entity_poly.pdbx_strand_id
1 'polypeptide(L)' 'SLVKMSGHDPNLFGAYKPYSQNPRDYFVPDNELPPLVHSGFNPSFIGTVSHEKGSGDTSEFEITYGRN' A
#
# COMPACT_ATOMS: atom_id res chain seq x y z
N SER A 1 -5.53 19.89 15.90
CA SER A 1 -5.58 19.54 14.47
C SER A 1 -4.76 18.29 14.28
N LEU A 2 -5.23 17.32 13.48
CA LEU A 2 -4.36 16.24 13.04
C LEU A 2 -3.27 16.88 12.17
N VAL A 3 -2.04 16.86 12.67
CA VAL A 3 -0.87 17.35 11.93
C VAL A 3 -0.74 16.46 10.69
N LYS A 4 -0.75 17.05 9.50
CA LYS A 4 -0.51 16.30 8.27
C LYS A 4 0.96 15.87 8.25
N MET A 5 1.20 14.56 8.23
CA MET A 5 2.53 13.98 8.09
C MET A 5 2.71 13.47 6.66
N SER A 6 3.94 13.55 6.15
CA SER A 6 4.28 12.94 4.87
C SER A 6 4.45 11.43 5.03
N GLY A 7 4.34 10.67 3.93
CA GLY A 7 4.67 9.23 3.93
C GLY A 7 6.14 8.91 4.25
N HIS A 8 7.01 9.93 4.30
CA HIS A 8 8.43 9.81 4.62
C HIS A 8 8.76 10.29 6.05
N ASP A 9 7.75 10.72 6.83
CA ASP A 9 8.00 11.17 8.19
C ASP A 9 8.46 9.99 9.05
N PRO A 10 9.65 10.05 9.69
CA PRO A 10 10.16 8.94 10.49
C PRO A 10 9.30 8.65 11.73
N ASN A 11 8.42 9.58 12.13
CA ASN A 11 7.51 9.40 13.25
C ASN A 11 6.11 8.95 12.81
N LEU A 12 5.89 8.69 11.51
CA LEU A 12 4.61 8.23 11.00
C LEU A 12 4.23 6.93 11.72
N PHE A 13 3.00 6.91 12.28
CA PHE A 13 2.42 5.82 13.07
C PHE A 13 2.99 5.59 14.48
N GLY A 14 4.01 6.34 14.90
CA GLY A 14 4.51 6.26 16.28
C GLY A 14 3.48 6.74 17.31
N ALA A 15 3.35 6.02 18.42
CA ALA A 15 2.55 6.48 19.55
C ALA A 15 3.31 7.51 20.39
N TYR A 16 2.60 8.39 21.09
CA TYR A 16 3.22 9.37 22.00
C TYR A 16 3.93 8.70 23.19
N LYS A 17 3.30 7.69 23.79
CA LYS A 17 3.86 6.85 24.85
C LYS A 17 3.31 5.43 24.73
N PRO A 18 4.12 4.40 25.02
CA PRO A 18 3.64 3.03 25.00
C PRO A 18 2.62 2.79 26.12
N TYR A 19 1.52 2.12 25.79
CA TYR A 19 0.51 1.68 26.77
C TYR A 19 1.06 0.55 27.67
N SER A 20 1.83 -0.37 27.09
CA SER A 20 2.54 -1.44 27.81
C SER A 20 3.86 -1.79 27.11
N GLN A 21 4.55 -2.82 27.59
CA GLN A 21 5.77 -3.34 26.95
C GLN A 21 5.49 -4.19 25.70
N ASN A 22 4.22 -4.37 25.30
CA ASN A 22 3.89 -5.03 24.04
C ASN A 22 4.39 -4.19 22.85
N PRO A 23 5.13 -4.76 21.87
CA PRO A 23 5.59 -4.02 20.69
C PRO A 23 4.49 -3.26 19.94
N ARG A 24 3.25 -3.79 19.91
CA ARG A 24 2.11 -3.13 19.25
C ARG A 24 1.76 -1.78 19.87
N ASP A 25 2.02 -1.62 21.17
CA ASP A 25 1.62 -0.44 21.95
C ASP A 25 2.53 0.76 21.72
N TYR A 26 3.65 0.58 21.00
CA TYR A 26 4.54 1.67 20.57
C TYR A 26 4.01 2.40 19.31
N PHE A 27 2.92 1.91 18.70
CA PHE A 27 2.32 2.46 17.49
C PHE A 27 0.85 2.81 17.71
N VAL A 28 0.33 3.74 16.91
CA VAL A 28 -1.08 4.15 16.95
C VAL A 28 -2.04 2.97 16.73
N PRO A 29 -3.25 2.97 17.33
CA PRO A 29 -4.24 1.90 17.16
C PRO A 29 -4.77 1.79 15.72
N ASP A 30 -5.37 0.65 15.37
CA ASP A 30 -5.81 0.34 13.99
C ASP A 30 -6.84 1.35 13.44
N ASN A 31 -7.68 1.93 14.29
CA ASN A 31 -8.65 2.95 13.91
C ASN A 31 -8.02 4.30 13.50
N GLU A 32 -6.73 4.49 13.77
CA GLU A 32 -5.94 5.64 13.30
C GLU A 32 -5.09 5.30 12.08
N LEU A 33 -5.01 4.02 11.69
CA LEU A 33 -4.33 3.58 10.48
C LEU A 33 -5.27 3.65 9.28
N PRO A 34 -4.79 4.02 8.09
CA PRO A 34 -5.59 3.91 6.87
C PRO A 34 -5.75 2.43 6.46
N PRO A 35 -6.84 2.06 5.75
CA PRO A 35 -7.07 0.68 5.31
C PRO A 35 -5.92 0.05 4.54
N LEU A 36 -5.18 0.83 3.75
CA LEU A 36 -4.02 0.34 3.00
C LEU A 36 -2.85 -0.13 3.89
N VAL A 37 -2.83 0.25 5.17
CA VAL A 37 -1.81 -0.15 6.15
C VAL A 37 -2.30 -1.31 7.01
N HIS A 38 -3.49 -1.20 7.60
CA HIS A 38 -3.97 -2.21 8.55
C HIS A 38 -4.80 -3.35 7.91
N SER A 39 -5.16 -3.25 6.62
CA SER A 39 -5.97 -4.24 5.92
C SER A 39 -5.36 -4.64 4.57
N GLY A 40 -5.34 -3.73 3.60
CA GLY A 40 -4.84 -4.01 2.25
C GLY A 40 -5.34 -3.03 1.20
N PHE A 41 -4.97 -3.32 -0.05
CA PHE A 41 -5.35 -2.54 -1.22
C PHE A 41 -6.20 -3.40 -2.15
N ASN A 42 -7.33 -2.85 -2.61
CA ASN A 42 -8.20 -3.45 -3.61
C ASN A 42 -7.89 -2.82 -4.97
N PRO A 43 -7.05 -3.46 -5.81
CA PRO A 43 -6.62 -2.88 -7.06
C PRO A 43 -7.76 -2.85 -8.09
N SER A 44 -7.84 -1.76 -8.84
CA SER A 44 -8.76 -1.61 -9.96
C SER A 44 -8.03 -0.84 -11.06
N PHE A 45 -7.43 -1.57 -11.99
CA PHE A 45 -6.66 -1.03 -13.11
C PHE A 45 -7.12 -1.67 -14.41
N ILE A 46 -7.06 -0.90 -15.50
CA ILE A 46 -7.33 -1.37 -16.86
C ILE A 46 -6.10 -1.07 -17.72
N GLY A 47 -5.65 -2.06 -18.48
CA GLY A 47 -4.63 -1.89 -19.52
C GLY A 47 -5.21 -2.31 -20.87
N THR A 48 -4.94 -1.51 -21.91
CA THR A 48 -5.33 -1.83 -23.29
C THR A 48 -4.06 -2.01 -24.12
N VAL A 49 -4.01 -3.10 -24.87
CA VAL A 49 -2.90 -3.43 -25.79
C VAL A 49 -3.47 -3.68 -27.18
N SER A 50 -2.77 -3.22 -28.22
CA SER A 50 -3.08 -3.54 -29.61
C SER A 50 -2.09 -4.57 -30.16
N HIS A 51 -2.53 -5.36 -31.13
CA HIS A 51 -1.71 -6.33 -31.84
C HIS A 51 -1.81 -6.08 -33.33
N GLU A 52 -0.67 -5.97 -34.01
CA GLU A 52 -0.63 -5.71 -35.45
C GLU A 52 -1.05 -6.96 -36.24
N LYS A 53 -1.79 -6.75 -37.33
CA LYS A 53 -2.21 -7.87 -38.19
C LYS A 53 -1.00 -8.43 -38.93
N GLY A 54 -0.76 -9.73 -38.78
CA GLY A 54 0.31 -10.44 -39.48
C GLY A 54 1.72 -10.24 -38.89
N SER A 55 1.85 -9.66 -37.70
CA SER A 55 3.15 -9.43 -37.04
C SER A 55 3.63 -10.58 -36.15
N GLY A 56 2.89 -11.68 -36.10
CA GLY A 56 3.19 -12.85 -35.26
C GLY A 56 1.91 -13.42 -34.63
N ASP A 57 1.95 -14.73 -34.35
CA ASP A 57 0.76 -15.48 -33.91
C ASP A 57 0.49 -15.37 -32.40
N THR A 58 1.49 -15.04 -31.59
CA THR A 58 1.39 -15.02 -30.12
C THR A 58 2.08 -13.82 -29.46
N SER A 59 1.70 -13.53 -28.21
CA SER A 59 2.31 -12.50 -27.36
C SER A 59 2.28 -12.95 -25.90
N GLU A 60 3.27 -12.51 -25.11
CA GLU A 60 3.38 -12.82 -23.69
C GLU A 60 3.08 -11.57 -22.86
N PHE A 61 2.35 -11.76 -21.77
CA PHE A 61 2.02 -10.72 -20.80
C PHE A 61 2.28 -11.23 -19.39
N GLU A 62 2.94 -10.41 -18.59
CA GLU A 62 3.07 -10.62 -17.15
C GLU A 62 2.28 -9.55 -16.39
N ILE A 63 1.57 -9.99 -15.34
CA ILE A 63 0.82 -9.10 -14.46
C ILE A 63 1.34 -9.31 -13.04
N THR A 64 1.99 -8.28 -12.48
CA THR A 64 2.60 -8.35 -11.15
C THR A 64 1.75 -7.62 -10.11
N TYR A 65 1.42 -8.32 -9.02
CA TYR A 65 0.79 -7.75 -7.81
C TYR A 65 1.80 -7.85 -6.66
N GLY A 66 2.05 -6.76 -5.94
CA GLY A 66 3.10 -6.73 -4.92
C GLY A 66 3.02 -5.53 -3.97
N ARG A 67 4.02 -5.45 -3.09
CA ARG A 67 4.27 -4.35 -2.15
C ARG A 67 5.79 -4.14 -2.06
N ASN A 68 6.22 -2.92 -1.76
CA ASN A 68 7.62 -2.59 -1.45
C ASN A 68 7.89 -2.68 0.05
#